data_AF-A0A0P7XAT9-F1
#
_entry.id   AF-A0A0P7XAT9-F1
#
_cell.length_a   1.000
_cell.length_b   1.000
_cell.length_c   1.000
_cell.angle_alpha   90.00
_cell.angle_beta   90.00
_cell.angle_gamma   90.00
#
_symmetry.space_group_name_H-M   'P 1'
#
loop_
_entity.id
_entity.type
_entity.pdbx_description
1 polymer ?
#
loop_
_entity_poly.entity_id
_entity_poly.type
_entity_poly.pdbx_seq_one_letter_code
_entity_poly.pdbx_strand_id
1 'polypeptide(L)'
;MFGGCGVFRDGLMFALKADGILYLKADDADAPAFHKAGCEQFHYRKGNRDVAMGYWSAPLAALEDPGIMAQWARRAHACAQRQAARKARGKSGHDRDGMRARR
;
A
#
# COMPACT_ATOMS: atom_id res chain seq x y z
N MET A 1 5.77 15.45 -5.45
CA MET A 1 6.01 14.91 -4.09
C MET A 1 4.68 14.99 -3.36
N PHE A 2 4.20 13.90 -2.76
CA PHE A 2 2.82 13.78 -2.25
C PHE A 2 2.49 14.57 -0.98
N GLY A 3 3.30 15.58 -0.61
CA GLY A 3 3.03 16.48 0.52
C GLY A 3 2.65 15.79 1.85
N GLY A 4 2.95 14.52 2.00
CA GLY A 4 2.21 13.61 2.87
C GLY A 4 3.11 12.78 3.76
N CYS A 5 2.52 12.17 4.78
CA CYS A 5 3.23 11.37 5.78
C CYS A 5 2.97 9.89 5.55
N GLY A 6 4.02 9.11 5.28
CA GLY A 6 3.92 7.65 5.25
C GLY A 6 3.90 7.06 6.65
N VAL A 7 3.09 6.03 6.87
CA VAL A 7 3.02 5.28 8.12
C VAL A 7 3.62 3.89 7.91
N PHE A 8 4.55 3.55 8.79
CA PHE A 8 5.37 2.35 8.68
C PHE A 8 5.24 1.50 9.93
N ARG A 9 5.28 0.18 9.74
CA ARG A 9 5.40 -0.80 10.82
C ARG A 9 6.30 -1.93 10.33
N ASP A 10 7.29 -2.31 11.12
CA ASP A 10 8.31 -3.32 10.77
C ASP A 10 9.05 -2.97 9.45
N GLY A 11 9.30 -1.68 9.22
CA GLY A 11 9.90 -1.17 7.98
C GLY A 11 8.99 -1.23 6.74
N LEU A 12 7.73 -1.66 6.89
CA LEU A 12 6.76 -1.78 5.81
C LEU A 12 5.76 -0.61 5.85
N MET A 13 5.68 0.12 4.73
CA MET A 13 4.67 1.16 4.56
C MET A 13 3.29 0.52 4.36
N PHE A 14 2.36 0.84 5.25
CA PHE A 14 1.00 0.30 5.18
C PHE A 14 -0.08 1.39 5.16
N ALA A 15 0.25 2.65 5.43
CA ALA A 15 -0.66 3.77 5.25
C ALA A 15 0.09 5.04 4.78
N LEU A 16 -0.67 6.01 4.27
CA LEU A 16 -0.20 7.31 3.80
C LEU A 16 -1.26 8.35 4.15
N LYS A 17 -0.87 9.47 4.74
CA LYS A 17 -1.72 10.66 4.80
C LYS A 17 -1.32 11.62 3.69
N ALA A 18 -2.24 11.93 2.79
CA ALA A 18 -2.05 12.90 1.69
C ALA A 18 -3.30 13.77 1.57
N ASP A 19 -3.12 15.08 1.35
CA ASP A 19 -4.22 16.04 1.16
C ASP A 19 -5.31 15.98 2.24
N GLY A 20 -4.92 15.72 3.49
CA GLY A 20 -5.83 15.60 4.63
C GLY A 20 -6.52 14.23 4.76
N ILE A 21 -6.38 13.35 3.78
CA ILE A 21 -7.01 12.03 3.74
C ILE A 21 -6.01 10.96 4.18
N LEU A 22 -6.46 10.06 5.05
CA LEU A 22 -5.73 8.85 5.41
C LEU A 22 -6.04 7.75 4.39
N TYR A 23 -5.01 7.20 3.78
CA TYR A 23 -5.08 6.08 2.86
C TYR A 23 -4.39 4.85 3.45
N LEU A 24 -5.01 3.70 3.29
CA LEU A 24 -4.54 2.40 3.75
C LEU A 24 -4.17 1.52 2.55
N LYS A 25 -3.09 0.77 2.68
CA LYS A 25 -2.61 -0.12 1.62
C LYS A 25 -3.58 -1.29 1.42
N ALA A 26 -3.91 -1.60 0.17
CA ALA A 26 -4.72 -2.76 -0.18
C ALA A 26 -4.18 -3.41 -1.46
N ASP A 27 -4.34 -4.72 -1.57
CA ASP A 27 -4.14 -5.48 -2.81
C ASP A 27 -5.49 -5.99 -3.31
N ASP A 28 -5.48 -6.76 -4.40
CA ASP A 28 -6.70 -7.29 -5.02
C ASP A 28 -7.54 -8.17 -4.07
N ALA A 29 -6.92 -8.74 -3.02
CA ALA A 29 -7.63 -9.53 -2.02
C ALA A 29 -8.40 -8.66 -1.02
N ASP A 30 -7.89 -7.47 -0.69
CA ASP A 30 -8.53 -6.55 0.24
C ASP A 30 -9.44 -5.53 -0.44
N ALA A 31 -9.21 -5.21 -1.73
CA ALA A 31 -9.95 -4.19 -2.48
C ALA A 31 -11.49 -4.32 -2.42
N PRO A 32 -12.10 -5.52 -2.50
CA PRO A 32 -13.56 -5.65 -2.38
C PRO A 32 -14.11 -5.16 -1.03
N ALA A 33 -13.35 -5.33 0.06
CA ALA A 33 -13.77 -4.87 1.38
C ALA A 33 -13.76 -3.34 1.46
N PHE A 34 -12.71 -2.70 0.92
CA PHE A 34 -12.63 -1.24 0.84
C PHE A 34 -13.74 -0.66 -0.04
N HIS A 35 -14.00 -1.26 -1.20
CA HIS A 35 -15.08 -0.82 -2.07
C HIS A 35 -16.46 -0.91 -1.40
N LYS A 36 -16.74 -2.02 -0.69
CA LYS A 36 -17.98 -2.19 0.08
C LYS A 36 -18.13 -1.17 1.22
N ALA A 37 -17.02 -0.71 1.78
CA ALA A 37 -17.01 0.31 2.83
C ALA A 37 -17.13 1.74 2.30
N GLY A 38 -17.29 1.93 0.98
CA GLY A 38 -17.38 3.25 0.35
C GLY A 38 -16.03 3.97 0.25
N CYS A 39 -14.92 3.24 0.33
CA CYS A 39 -13.59 3.81 0.21
C CYS A 39 -13.22 4.06 -1.25
N GLU A 40 -12.40 5.09 -1.48
CA GLU A 40 -11.92 5.48 -2.79
C GLU A 40 -10.45 5.10 -2.96
N GLN A 41 -10.11 4.58 -4.12
CA GLN A 41 -8.73 4.28 -4.46
C GLN A 41 -7.94 5.58 -4.66
N PHE A 42 -6.69 5.61 -4.23
CA PHE A 42 -5.80 6.74 -4.44
C PHE A 42 -5.32 6.74 -5.89
N HIS A 43 -5.68 7.78 -6.63
CA HIS A 43 -5.16 8.07 -7.96
C HIS A 43 -4.24 9.27 -7.88
N TYR A 44 -3.11 9.19 -8.59
CA TYR A 44 -2.28 10.36 -8.79
C TYR A 44 -1.92 10.55 -10.25
N ARG A 45 -1.77 11.82 -10.62
CA ARG A 45 -1.36 12.20 -11.96
C ARG A 45 0.16 12.12 -12.09
N LYS A 46 0.64 11.23 -12.94
CA LYS A 46 2.05 11.10 -13.33
C LYS A 46 2.22 11.65 -14.75
N GLY A 47 2.45 12.96 -14.87
CA GLY A 47 2.51 13.66 -16.16
C GLY A 47 1.12 13.76 -16.78
N ASN A 48 0.89 13.03 -17.87
CA ASN A 48 -0.40 12.99 -18.58
C ASN A 48 -1.20 11.69 -18.36
N ARG A 49 -0.81 10.87 -17.38
CA ARG A 49 -1.48 9.61 -17.04
C ARG A 49 -1.94 9.60 -15.59
N ASP A 50 -3.13 9.11 -15.35
CA ASP A 50 -3.60 8.80 -14.00
C ASP A 50 -3.15 7.39 -13.61
N VAL A 51 -2.46 7.30 -12.48
CA VAL A 51 -1.92 6.06 -11.96
C VAL A 51 -2.69 5.71 -10.69
N ALA A 52 -3.43 4.61 -10.76
CA ALA A 52 -4.07 4.02 -9.59
C ALA A 52 -3.01 3.37 -8.69
N MET A 53 -3.03 3.69 -7.41
CA MET A 53 -2.16 3.08 -6.42
C MET A 53 -2.93 2.05 -5.59
N GLY A 54 -2.23 1.06 -5.04
CA GLY A 54 -2.77 0.12 -4.05
C GLY A 54 -2.98 0.76 -2.67
N TYR A 55 -3.56 1.96 -2.63
CA TYR A 55 -3.90 2.73 -1.44
C TYR A 55 -5.36 3.15 -1.57
N TRP A 56 -6.14 3.02 -0.49
CA TRP A 56 -7.58 3.30 -0.45
C TRP A 56 -7.90 4.17 0.74
N SER A 57 -8.85 5.09 0.62
CA SER A 57 -9.22 5.96 1.73
C SER A 57 -9.69 5.15 2.95
N ALA A 58 -9.41 5.64 4.15
CA ALA A 58 -9.93 5.03 5.36
C ALA A 58 -11.47 5.18 5.39
N PRO A 59 -12.23 4.14 5.74
CA PRO A 59 -13.68 4.27 5.90
C PRO A 59 -14.02 5.30 6.97
N LEU A 60 -15.14 6.01 6.81
CA LEU A 60 -15.57 7.03 7.78
C LEU A 60 -15.69 6.45 9.20
N ALA A 61 -16.31 5.29 9.35
CA ALA A 61 -16.44 4.59 10.63
C ALA A 61 -15.08 4.27 11.29
N ALA A 62 -14.02 4.08 10.49
CA ALA A 62 -12.68 3.88 11.02
C ALA A 62 -12.09 5.18 11.60
N LEU A 63 -12.45 6.34 11.05
CA LEU A 63 -11.96 7.63 11.56
C LEU A 63 -12.58 7.98 12.91
N GLU A 64 -13.78 7.46 13.20
CA GLU A 64 -14.53 7.73 14.44
C GLU A 64 -14.28 6.68 15.53
N ASP A 65 -13.90 5.45 15.16
CA ASP A 65 -13.66 4.34 16.08
C ASP A 65 -12.24 3.76 15.93
N PRO A 66 -11.37 3.90 16.95
CA PRO A 66 -10.02 3.36 16.95
C PRO A 66 -9.95 1.83 16.80
N GLY A 67 -10.94 1.10 17.31
CA GLY A 67 -11.06 -0.35 17.18
C GLY A 67 -11.41 -0.76 15.75
N ILE A 68 -12.24 0.01 15.05
CA ILE A 68 -12.49 -0.16 13.61
C ILE A 68 -11.21 0.18 12.83
N MET A 69 -10.55 1.31 13.12
CA MET A 69 -9.27 1.66 12.49
C MET A 69 -8.22 0.57 12.64
N ALA A 70 -8.09 -0.01 13.83
CA ALA A 70 -7.13 -1.09 14.08
C ALA A 70 -7.38 -2.30 13.18
N GLN A 71 -8.64 -2.64 12.89
CA GLN A 71 -8.98 -3.73 11.98
C GLN A 71 -8.52 -3.45 10.55
N TRP A 72 -8.77 -2.24 10.04
CA TRP A 72 -8.34 -1.82 8.70
C TRP A 72 -6.82 -1.68 8.59
N ALA A 73 -6.17 -1.12 9.61
CA ALA A 73 -4.72 -1.03 9.69
C ALA A 73 -4.04 -2.41 9.69
N ARG A 74 -4.62 -3.40 10.39
CA ARG A 74 -4.12 -4.79 10.36
C ARG A 74 -4.23 -5.40 8.95
N ARG A 75 -5.34 -5.19 8.25
CA ARG A 75 -5.50 -5.63 6.85
C ARG A 75 -4.44 -5.02 5.95
N ALA A 76 -4.24 -3.70 6.07
CA ALA A 76 -3.26 -2.98 5.28
C ALA A 76 -1.81 -3.41 5.55
N HIS A 77 -1.49 -3.68 6.82
CA HIS A 77 -0.18 -4.21 7.19
C HIS A 77 0.03 -5.63 6.65
N ALA A 78 -0.98 -6.51 6.72
CA ALA A 78 -0.93 -7.84 6.12
C ALA A 78 -0.70 -7.77 4.60
N CYS A 79 -1.34 -6.83 3.90
CA CYS A 79 -1.07 -6.56 2.48
C CYS A 79 0.39 -6.15 2.25
N ALA A 80 0.92 -5.24 3.07
CA ALA A 80 2.33 -4.83 2.99
C ALA A 80 3.29 -6.01 3.18
N GLN A 81 3.01 -6.89 4.15
CA GLN A 81 3.77 -8.12 4.40
C GLN A 81 3.74 -9.07 3.20
N ARG A 82 2.56 -9.31 2.60
CA ARG A 82 2.43 -10.14 1.39
C ARG A 82 3.25 -9.58 0.23
N GLN A 83 3.20 -8.26 0.01
CA GLN A 83 3.98 -7.62 -1.05
C GLN A 83 5.49 -7.72 -0.80
N ALA A 84 5.94 -7.52 0.44
CA ALA A 84 7.34 -7.69 0.82
C ALA A 84 7.82 -9.13 0.60
N ALA A 85 7.02 -10.12 1.01
CA ALA A 85 7.32 -11.53 0.80
C ALA A 85 7.41 -11.91 -0.68
N ARG A 86 6.53 -11.37 -1.54
CA ARG A 86 6.60 -11.56 -3.00
C ARG A 86 7.88 -10.96 -3.59
N LYS A 87 8.26 -9.75 -3.14
CA LYS A 87 9.49 -9.09 -3.60
C LYS A 87 10.75 -9.85 -3.21
N ALA A 88 10.80 -10.43 -2.00
CA ALA A 88 11.91 -11.25 -1.55
C ALA A 88 12.09 -12.50 -2.45
N ARG A 89 11.00 -13.19 -2.79
CA ARG A 89 11.02 -14.36 -3.69
C ARG A 89 11.45 -14.01 -5.12
N GLY A 90 11.07 -12.83 -5.62
CA GLY A 90 11.47 -12.35 -6.96
C GLY A 90 12.95 -11.96 -7.05
N LYS A 91 13.53 -11.42 -5.96
CA LYS A 91 14.96 -11.04 -5.91
C LYS A 91 15.90 -12.24 -5.99
N SER A 92 15.53 -13.40 -5.46
CA SER A 92 16.30 -14.65 -5.58
C SER A 92 16.44 -15.18 -7.01
N GLY A 93 15.66 -14.67 -7.97
CA GLY A 93 15.77 -15.04 -9.39
C GLY A 93 16.61 -14.10 -10.26
N HIS A 94 16.82 -12.84 -9.83
CA HIS A 94 17.50 -11.81 -10.64
C HIS A 94 19.02 -11.72 -10.39
N ASP A 95 19.51 -12.28 -9.28
CA ASP A 95 20.90 -12.07 -8.83
C ASP A 95 21.91 -13.12 -9.34
N ARG A 96 21.57 -13.90 -10.38
CA ARG A 96 22.47 -14.94 -10.94
C ARG A 96 23.05 -14.63 -12.33
N ASP A 97 22.68 -13.51 -12.96
CA ASP A 97 23.01 -13.26 -14.37
C ASP A 97 23.98 -12.08 -14.61
N GLY A 98 24.69 -11.63 -13.56
CA GLY A 98 25.52 -10.42 -13.62
C GLY A 98 27.04 -10.60 -13.49
N MET A 99 27.56 -11.79 -13.19
CA MET A 99 28.97 -11.98 -12.81
C MET A 99 29.68 -13.02 -13.70
N ARG A 100 29.66 -12.84 -15.02
CA ARG A 100 30.46 -13.68 -15.93
C ARG A 100 30.86 -13.00 -17.25
N ALA A 101 31.42 -11.80 -17.19
CA ALA A 101 32.17 -11.27 -18.33
C ALA A 101 33.11 -10.15 -17.88
N ARG A 102 34.39 -10.48 -17.73
CA ARG A 102 35.59 -9.63 -17.86
C ARG A 102 36.78 -10.42 -17.28
N ARG A 103 37.33 -11.31 -18.12
CA ARG A 103 38.73 -11.73 -18.07
C ARG A 103 39.33 -11.43 -19.43
#